data_AF-A0A1F8MMX8-F1
#
_entry.id   AF-A0A1F8MMX8-F1
#
_cell.length_a   1.000
_cell.length_b   1.000
_cell.length_c   1.000
_cell.angle_alpha   90.00
_cell.angle_beta   90.00
_cell.angle_gamma   90.00
#
_symmetry.space_group_name_H-M   'P 1'
#
loop_
_entity.id
_entity.type
_entity.pdbx_description
1 polymer ?
#
loop_
_entity_poly.entity_id
_entity_poly.type
_entity_poly.pdbx_seq_one_letter_code
_entity_poly.pdbx_strand_id
1 'polypeptide(L)'
;MEKMDLLVTGVGGQGVVLASDIIGETALAAGFDVKKTDTLGMAQRGGSVVSHVRLAEKVWSPLIKEGQVDLLLAFEKLEAARWSHYLKPGAIAIINNYEQPPHSVSLGQEKYPTDDEIAAALKRCTDQVYFIDGNKRAKELGNVRTLNIFMLGCFSVFAPLDIEVWKESISRRMPENLREINLTAFENGRKEIEGVRIR
;
A
#
# COMPACT_ATOMS: atom_id res chain seq x y z
N MET A 1 10.70 19.05 -4.99
CA MET A 1 10.80 17.78 -4.20
C MET A 1 11.45 16.74 -5.09
N GLU A 2 12.31 15.88 -4.56
CA GLU A 2 12.88 14.79 -5.35
C GLU A 2 11.80 13.78 -5.79
N LYS A 3 12.05 13.10 -6.91
CA LYS A 3 11.20 12.04 -7.46
C LYS A 3 10.96 10.97 -6.39
N MET A 4 9.70 10.55 -6.22
CA MET A 4 9.32 9.43 -5.36
C MET A 4 8.62 8.33 -6.18
N ASP A 5 9.13 7.12 -6.06
CA ASP A 5 8.72 5.89 -6.72
C ASP A 5 8.02 4.98 -5.73
N LEU A 6 6.75 4.71 -5.99
CA LEU A 6 5.87 3.97 -5.10
C LEU A 6 5.38 2.70 -5.76
N LEU A 7 5.25 1.66 -4.95
CA LEU A 7 4.60 0.43 -5.37
C LEU A 7 3.47 0.11 -4.41
N VAL A 8 2.27 -0.09 -4.95
CA VAL A 8 1.11 -0.56 -4.17
C VAL A 8 0.76 -1.94 -4.66
N THR A 9 0.76 -2.93 -3.77
CA THR A 9 0.55 -4.33 -4.13
C THR A 9 -0.55 -4.96 -3.28
N GLY A 10 -1.12 -6.03 -3.78
CA GLY A 10 -2.09 -6.82 -3.04
C GLY A 10 -2.83 -7.75 -3.98
N VAL A 11 -3.98 -8.20 -3.51
CA VAL A 11 -4.83 -9.12 -4.24
C VAL A 11 -6.14 -8.44 -4.62
N GLY A 12 -6.71 -8.83 -5.75
CA GLY A 12 -7.98 -8.30 -6.25
C GLY A 12 -9.07 -8.27 -5.16
N GLY A 13 -9.70 -7.10 -5.00
CA GLY A 13 -10.73 -6.84 -3.99
C GLY A 13 -10.26 -6.09 -2.74
N GLN A 14 -8.95 -5.89 -2.53
CA GLN A 14 -8.41 -5.22 -1.35
C GLN A 14 -8.32 -3.68 -1.47
N GLY A 15 -8.69 -3.11 -2.62
CA GLY A 15 -8.67 -1.66 -2.83
C GLY A 15 -7.31 -1.08 -3.25
N VAL A 16 -6.40 -1.90 -3.80
CA VAL A 16 -5.07 -1.49 -4.32
C VAL A 16 -5.17 -0.33 -5.31
N VAL A 17 -6.06 -0.45 -6.31
CA VAL A 17 -6.27 0.59 -7.33
C VAL A 17 -6.82 1.87 -6.71
N LEU A 18 -7.78 1.76 -5.79
CA LEU A 18 -8.35 2.92 -5.10
C LEU A 18 -7.30 3.62 -4.22
N ALA A 19 -6.46 2.87 -3.52
CA ALA A 19 -5.40 3.45 -2.70
C ALA A 19 -4.37 4.20 -3.56
N SER A 20 -3.94 3.59 -4.66
CA SER A 20 -2.99 4.22 -5.61
C SER A 20 -3.59 5.41 -6.37
N ASP A 21 -4.89 5.39 -6.67
CA ASP A 21 -5.61 6.56 -7.20
C ASP A 21 -5.57 7.73 -6.21
N ILE A 22 -5.92 7.49 -4.93
CA ILE A 22 -5.91 8.53 -3.90
C ILE A 22 -4.50 9.10 -3.67
N ILE A 23 -3.47 8.24 -3.68
CA ILE A 23 -2.07 8.69 -3.65
C ILE A 23 -1.79 9.66 -4.80
N GLY A 24 -2.17 9.28 -6.03
CA GLY A 24 -1.95 10.09 -7.22
C GLY A 24 -2.72 11.42 -7.19
N GLU A 25 -4.00 11.38 -6.81
CA GLU A 25 -4.84 12.57 -6.65
C GLU A 25 -4.28 13.52 -5.59
N THR A 26 -3.79 12.98 -4.47
CA THR A 26 -3.14 13.78 -3.41
C THR A 26 -1.87 14.45 -3.93
N ALA A 27 -1.03 13.72 -4.67
CA ALA A 27 0.20 14.28 -5.24
C ALA A 27 -0.09 15.33 -6.33
N LEU A 28 -1.10 15.12 -7.18
CA LEU A 28 -1.57 16.11 -8.15
C LEU A 28 -2.07 17.39 -7.46
N ALA A 29 -2.86 17.25 -6.39
CA ALA A 29 -3.34 18.37 -5.60
C ALA A 29 -2.21 19.14 -4.90
N ALA A 30 -1.11 18.46 -4.58
CA ALA A 30 0.12 19.07 -4.06
C ALA A 30 1.03 19.68 -5.15
N GLY A 31 0.62 19.65 -6.43
CA GLY A 31 1.33 20.29 -7.54
C GLY A 31 2.39 19.44 -8.23
N PHE A 32 2.44 18.12 -7.97
CA PHE A 32 3.36 17.21 -8.66
C PHE A 32 2.79 16.69 -9.98
N ASP A 33 3.66 16.37 -10.93
CA ASP A 33 3.32 15.49 -12.05
C ASP A 33 3.29 14.05 -11.55
N VAL A 34 2.28 13.31 -11.96
CA VAL A 34 2.04 11.93 -11.53
C VAL A 34 1.82 11.06 -12.75
N LYS A 35 2.51 9.91 -12.80
CA LYS A 35 2.18 8.84 -13.75
C LYS A 35 2.00 7.54 -12.99
N LYS A 36 0.92 6.84 -13.34
CA LYS A 36 0.49 5.60 -12.72
C LYS A 36 0.28 4.54 -13.78
N THR A 37 0.59 3.30 -13.45
CA THR A 37 0.20 2.14 -14.26
C THR A 37 -0.20 0.99 -13.35
N ASP A 38 -1.31 0.35 -13.70
CA ASP A 38 -1.87 -0.78 -12.96
C ASP A 38 -1.70 -2.06 -13.78
N THR A 39 -1.20 -3.10 -13.13
CA THR A 39 -1.22 -4.46 -13.63
C THR A 39 -2.23 -5.26 -12.83
N LEU A 40 -3.29 -5.72 -13.49
CA LEU A 40 -4.33 -6.53 -12.88
C LEU A 40 -4.14 -7.99 -13.32
N GLY A 41 -3.97 -8.89 -12.36
CA GLY A 41 -3.90 -10.32 -12.62
C GLY A 41 -5.19 -10.83 -13.28
N MET A 42 -5.04 -11.71 -14.27
CA MET A 42 -6.16 -12.24 -15.06
C MET A 42 -7.13 -13.16 -14.28
N ALA A 43 -6.82 -13.46 -13.02
CA ALA A 43 -7.70 -14.26 -12.17
C ALA A 43 -8.89 -13.42 -11.68
N GLN A 44 -10.11 -13.91 -11.93
CA GLN A 44 -11.37 -13.23 -11.61
C GLN A 44 -11.52 -12.87 -10.11
N ARG A 45 -10.90 -13.67 -9.22
CA ARG A 45 -10.70 -13.40 -7.79
C ARG A 45 -9.33 -13.97 -7.39
N GLY A 46 -8.62 -13.30 -6.48
CA GLY A 46 -7.33 -13.80 -6.00
C GLY A 46 -6.12 -13.46 -6.87
N GLY A 47 -6.30 -12.71 -7.98
CA GLY A 47 -5.20 -12.26 -8.83
C GLY A 47 -4.36 -11.18 -8.16
N SER A 48 -3.04 -11.24 -8.36
CA SER A 48 -2.10 -10.18 -7.98
C SER A 48 -2.50 -8.87 -8.65
N VAL A 49 -2.48 -7.78 -7.88
CA VAL A 49 -2.74 -6.43 -8.34
C VAL A 49 -1.59 -5.55 -7.91
N VAL A 50 -1.04 -4.81 -8.87
CA VAL A 50 0.16 -4.00 -8.68
C VAL A 50 -0.04 -2.65 -9.34
N SER A 51 0.22 -1.59 -8.59
CA SER A 51 0.15 -0.22 -9.07
C SER A 51 1.50 0.43 -8.88
N HIS A 52 2.16 0.79 -9.98
CA HIS A 52 3.32 1.67 -9.97
C HIS A 52 2.82 3.11 -9.94
N VAL A 53 3.27 3.91 -8.99
CA VAL A 53 2.96 5.34 -8.91
C VAL A 53 4.26 6.12 -8.79
N ARG A 54 4.53 6.99 -9.76
CA ARG A 54 5.68 7.90 -9.73
C ARG A 54 5.18 9.32 -9.63
N LEU A 55 5.75 10.07 -8.70
CA LEU A 55 5.52 11.50 -8.51
C LEU A 55 6.84 12.27 -8.52
N ALA A 56 6.86 13.39 -9.23
CA ALA A 56 8.00 14.30 -9.31
C ALA A 56 7.53 15.67 -9.81
N GLU A 57 8.42 16.66 -9.89
CA GLU A 57 8.11 17.92 -10.60
C GLU A 57 7.79 17.67 -12.08
N LYS A 58 8.43 16.66 -12.69
CA LYS A 58 8.10 16.17 -14.03
C LYS A 58 8.38 14.68 -14.14
N VAL A 59 7.42 13.93 -14.66
CA VAL A 59 7.50 12.47 -14.83
C VAL A 59 7.52 12.12 -16.31
N TRP A 60 8.49 11.34 -16.76
CA TRP A 60 8.59 10.96 -18.18
C TRP A 60 8.05 9.56 -18.48
N SER A 61 8.00 8.68 -17.49
CA SER A 61 7.55 7.30 -17.63
C SER A 61 6.91 6.81 -16.33
N PRO A 62 5.79 6.05 -16.41
CA PRO A 62 5.15 5.45 -15.24
C PRO A 62 5.92 4.23 -14.69
N LEU A 63 6.80 3.61 -15.49
CA LEU A 63 7.45 2.37 -15.10
C LEU A 63 8.61 2.62 -14.13
N ILE A 64 8.59 1.92 -13.00
CA ILE A 64 9.64 1.91 -12.00
C ILE A 64 10.52 0.68 -12.27
N LYS A 65 11.84 0.84 -12.16
CA LYS A 65 12.78 -0.27 -12.32
C LYS A 65 12.91 -1.04 -11.01
N GLU A 66 13.34 -2.29 -11.08
CA GLU A 66 13.72 -3.05 -9.89
C GLU A 66 14.79 -2.31 -9.07
N GLY A 67 14.75 -2.46 -7.75
CA GLY A 67 15.64 -1.77 -6.82
C GLY A 67 15.53 -0.23 -6.80
N GLN A 68 14.38 0.34 -7.18
CA GLN A 68 14.17 1.81 -7.23
C GLN A 68 12.94 2.31 -6.45
N VAL A 69 12.10 1.42 -5.91
CA VAL A 69 10.92 1.81 -5.12
C VAL A 69 11.38 2.37 -3.78
N ASP A 70 10.92 3.57 -3.46
CA ASP A 70 11.15 4.28 -2.20
C ASP A 70 10.23 3.79 -1.09
N LEU A 71 8.97 3.48 -1.45
CA LEU A 71 7.93 3.13 -0.48
C LEU A 71 6.96 2.10 -1.09
N LEU A 72 6.86 0.94 -0.44
CA LEU A 72 5.94 -0.15 -0.78
C LEU A 72 4.75 -0.14 0.19
N LEU A 73 3.54 -0.16 -0.36
CA LEU A 73 2.31 -0.36 0.37
C LEU A 73 1.64 -1.67 -0.07
N ALA A 74 1.72 -2.70 0.75
CA ALA A 74 1.18 -4.01 0.44
C ALA A 74 -0.08 -4.32 1.27
N PHE A 75 -1.14 -4.77 0.61
CA PHE A 75 -2.39 -5.19 1.24
C PHE A 75 -2.43 -6.67 1.63
N GLU A 76 -1.41 -7.43 1.25
CA GLU A 76 -1.27 -8.86 1.52
C GLU A 76 0.24 -9.20 1.61
N LYS A 77 0.62 -10.04 2.58
CA LYS A 77 2.04 -10.25 2.97
C LYS A 77 2.85 -11.07 1.95
N LEU A 78 2.25 -12.04 1.25
CA LEU A 78 2.89 -12.77 0.17
C LEU A 78 3.12 -11.86 -1.05
N GLU A 79 2.19 -10.96 -1.36
CA GLU A 79 2.38 -9.96 -2.41
C GLU A 79 3.48 -8.96 -2.07
N ALA A 80 3.64 -8.60 -0.79
CA ALA A 80 4.80 -7.83 -0.34
C ALA A 80 6.12 -8.56 -0.64
N ALA A 81 6.22 -9.84 -0.26
CA ALA A 81 7.42 -10.64 -0.52
C ALA A 81 7.69 -10.83 -2.02
N ARG A 82 6.64 -11.09 -2.82
CA ARG A 82 6.73 -11.26 -4.28
C ARG A 82 7.37 -10.05 -4.96
N TRP A 83 7.01 -8.84 -4.51
CA TRP A 83 7.46 -7.59 -5.10
C TRP A 83 8.63 -6.91 -4.35
N SER A 84 9.16 -7.54 -3.31
CA SER A 84 10.23 -7.00 -2.46
C SER A 84 11.49 -6.58 -3.24
N HIS A 85 11.83 -7.29 -4.31
CA HIS A 85 12.99 -7.00 -5.18
C HIS A 85 12.93 -5.63 -5.89
N TYR A 86 11.78 -4.95 -5.88
CA TYR A 86 11.67 -3.58 -6.37
C TYR A 86 12.15 -2.52 -5.37
N LEU A 87 12.20 -2.86 -4.07
CA LEU A 87 12.64 -1.95 -3.02
C LEU A 87 14.11 -1.60 -3.21
N LYS A 88 14.43 -0.30 -3.15
CA LYS A 88 15.82 0.14 -3.04
C LYS A 88 16.34 -0.05 -1.60
N PRO A 89 17.67 -0.09 -1.37
CA PRO A 89 18.22 -0.04 -0.02
C PRO A 89 17.70 1.18 0.75
N GLY A 90 17.20 0.96 1.97
CA GLY A 90 16.62 2.00 2.81
C GLY A 90 15.19 2.41 2.43
N ALA A 91 14.55 1.76 1.46
CA ALA A 91 13.12 1.94 1.18
C ALA A 91 12.25 1.53 2.37
N ILE A 92 11.03 2.05 2.47
CA ILE A 92 10.10 1.65 3.52
C ILE A 92 9.07 0.66 2.95
N ALA A 93 8.79 -0.41 3.68
CA ALA A 93 7.76 -1.39 3.32
C ALA A 93 6.67 -1.43 4.39
N ILE A 94 5.45 -1.01 4.04
CA ILE A 94 4.27 -1.04 4.90
C ILE A 94 3.37 -2.16 4.41
N ILE A 95 3.15 -3.14 5.27
CA ILE A 95 2.54 -4.41 4.89
C ILE A 95 1.37 -4.66 5.81
N ASN A 96 0.19 -4.80 5.22
CA ASN A 96 -0.94 -5.37 5.92
C ASN A 96 -0.65 -6.85 6.20
N ASN A 97 -0.57 -7.21 7.48
CA ASN A 97 -0.33 -8.55 7.99
C ASN A 97 -1.58 -9.41 7.80
N TYR A 98 -1.90 -9.67 6.54
CA TYR A 98 -3.06 -10.41 6.10
C TYR A 98 -2.64 -11.48 5.12
N GLU A 99 -3.15 -12.68 5.36
CA GLU A 99 -2.89 -13.87 4.56
C GLU A 99 -4.08 -14.12 3.64
N GLN A 100 -3.84 -14.09 2.33
CA GLN A 100 -4.81 -14.56 1.35
C GLN A 100 -4.16 -15.60 0.46
N PRO A 101 -4.30 -16.89 0.79
CA PRO A 101 -3.67 -17.96 0.03
C PRO A 101 -4.06 -17.91 -1.46
N PRO A 102 -3.10 -18.00 -2.40
CA PRO A 102 -3.41 -18.15 -3.80
C PRO A 102 -4.04 -19.53 -4.06
N HIS A 103 -4.58 -19.70 -5.27
CA HIS A 103 -5.30 -20.92 -5.65
C HIS A 103 -4.46 -22.20 -5.52
N SER A 104 -3.17 -22.16 -5.89
CA SER A 104 -2.25 -23.30 -5.75
C SER A 104 -2.10 -23.76 -4.30
N VAL A 105 -2.05 -22.82 -3.36
CA VAL A 105 -2.00 -23.13 -1.93
C VAL A 105 -3.34 -23.65 -1.43
N SER A 106 -4.44 -23.04 -1.87
CA SER A 106 -5.81 -23.46 -1.49
C SER A 106 -6.13 -24.89 -1.96
N LEU A 107 -5.56 -25.31 -3.09
CA LEU A 107 -5.64 -26.69 -3.59
C LEU A 107 -4.65 -27.66 -2.96
N GLY A 108 -3.79 -27.20 -2.05
CA GLY A 108 -2.74 -28.03 -1.44
C GLY A 108 -1.60 -28.43 -2.38
N GLN A 109 -1.48 -27.76 -3.54
CA GLN A 109 -0.38 -28.00 -4.49
C GLN A 109 0.92 -27.33 -4.03
N GLU A 110 0.79 -26.21 -3.31
CA GLU A 110 1.89 -25.42 -2.78
C GLU A 110 1.64 -25.09 -1.31
N LYS A 111 2.68 -24.67 -0.60
CA LYS A 111 2.56 -24.16 0.77
C LYS A 111 2.65 -22.64 0.80
N TYR A 112 1.82 -22.01 1.63
CA TYR A 112 2.00 -20.60 1.93
C TYR A 112 3.30 -20.43 2.73
N PRO A 113 4.20 -19.50 2.35
CA PRO A 113 5.43 -19.25 3.11
C PRO A 113 5.12 -18.80 4.54
N THR A 114 5.95 -19.23 5.48
CA THR A 114 5.85 -18.79 6.88
C THR A 114 6.10 -17.29 7.02
N ASP A 115 5.62 -16.70 8.13
CA ASP A 115 5.85 -15.28 8.42
C ASP A 115 7.35 -14.94 8.48
N ASP A 116 8.18 -15.85 8.99
CA ASP A 116 9.63 -15.69 9.05
C ASP A 116 10.28 -15.69 7.66
N GLU A 117 9.81 -16.54 6.74
CA GLU A 117 10.28 -16.57 5.36
C GLU A 117 9.90 -15.27 4.61
N ILE A 118 8.68 -14.77 4.84
CA ILE A 118 8.21 -13.50 4.27
C ILE A 118 9.04 -12.34 4.80
N ALA A 119 9.20 -12.24 6.13
CA ALA A 119 10.00 -11.20 6.76
C ALA A 119 11.47 -11.26 6.29
N ALA A 120 12.05 -12.46 6.19
CA ALA A 120 13.41 -12.64 5.69
C ALA A 120 13.57 -12.20 4.23
N ALA A 121 12.58 -12.47 3.36
CA ALA A 121 12.62 -12.02 1.98
C ALA A 121 12.64 -10.48 1.87
N LEU A 122 11.81 -9.80 2.65
CA LEU A 122 11.74 -8.33 2.69
C LEU A 122 13.01 -7.69 3.26
N LYS A 123 13.55 -8.27 4.35
CA LYS A 123 14.77 -7.80 5.00
C LYS A 123 16.03 -7.87 4.14
N ARG A 124 16.04 -8.74 3.12
CA ARG A 124 17.14 -8.76 2.14
C ARG A 124 17.19 -7.48 1.30
N CYS A 125 16.08 -6.74 1.22
CA CYS A 125 15.96 -5.53 0.40
C CYS A 125 15.96 -4.26 1.24
N THR A 126 15.36 -4.27 2.43
CA THR A 126 15.35 -3.11 3.34
C THR A 126 15.19 -3.50 4.80
N ASP A 127 15.79 -2.71 5.68
CA ASP A 127 15.61 -2.83 7.13
C ASP A 127 14.34 -2.14 7.64
N GLN A 128 13.64 -1.34 6.83
CA GLN A 128 12.46 -0.57 7.25
C GLN A 128 11.15 -1.27 6.89
N VAL A 129 10.84 -2.38 7.58
CA VAL A 129 9.65 -3.20 7.35
C VAL A 129 8.64 -3.06 8.49
N TYR A 130 7.40 -2.68 8.15
CA TYR A 130 6.29 -2.46 9.08
C TYR A 130 5.14 -3.42 8.77
N PHE A 131 4.85 -4.32 9.70
CA PHE A 131 3.68 -5.19 9.64
C PHE A 131 2.53 -4.60 10.45
N ILE A 132 1.37 -4.45 9.80
CA ILE A 132 0.19 -3.77 10.33
C ILE A 132 -1.01 -4.70 10.27
N ASP A 133 -1.72 -4.91 11.37
CA ASP A 133 -2.94 -5.72 11.38
C ASP A 133 -4.15 -4.93 10.84
N GLY A 134 -4.04 -4.38 9.63
CA GLY A 134 -5.00 -3.44 9.04
C GLY A 134 -6.42 -4.00 8.96
N ASN A 135 -6.59 -5.28 8.60
CA ASN A 135 -7.91 -5.93 8.58
C ASN A 135 -8.58 -5.96 9.96
N LYS A 136 -7.78 -6.20 11.02
CA LYS A 136 -8.26 -6.19 12.39
C LYS A 136 -8.70 -4.78 12.78
N ARG A 137 -7.89 -3.77 12.47
CA ARG A 137 -8.21 -2.35 12.75
C ARG A 137 -9.45 -1.86 12.02
N ALA A 138 -9.61 -2.19 10.74
CA ALA A 138 -10.81 -1.86 9.98
C ALA A 138 -12.07 -2.53 10.55
N LYS A 139 -11.95 -3.74 11.09
CA LYS A 139 -13.04 -4.43 11.79
C LYS A 139 -13.38 -3.76 13.13
N GLU A 140 -12.38 -3.35 13.90
CA GLU A 140 -12.55 -2.60 15.17
C GLU A 140 -13.24 -1.25 14.95
N LEU A 141 -12.99 -0.60 13.82
CA LEU A 141 -13.69 0.61 13.37
C LEU A 141 -15.15 0.37 12.93
N GLY A 142 -15.60 -0.87 12.88
CA GLY A 142 -16.98 -1.24 12.49
C GLY A 142 -17.22 -1.28 10.98
N ASN A 143 -16.20 -1.05 10.14
CA ASN A 143 -16.33 -1.13 8.69
C ASN A 143 -15.06 -1.63 8.02
N VAL A 144 -15.06 -2.90 7.62
CA VAL A 144 -13.94 -3.56 6.93
C VAL A 144 -13.51 -2.88 5.63
N ARG A 145 -14.39 -2.07 5.00
CA ARG A 145 -14.08 -1.32 3.77
C ARG A 145 -13.17 -0.12 4.02
N THR A 146 -12.90 0.24 5.27
CA THR A 146 -11.97 1.31 5.64
C THR A 146 -10.50 0.87 5.61
N LEU A 147 -10.22 -0.42 5.36
CA LEU A 147 -8.87 -0.98 5.32
C LEU A 147 -7.91 -0.17 4.45
N ASN A 148 -8.31 0.16 3.23
CA ASN A 148 -7.45 0.90 2.30
C ASN A 148 -7.12 2.30 2.80
N ILE A 149 -8.10 3.01 3.37
CA ILE A 149 -7.89 4.34 3.93
C ILE A 149 -7.06 4.30 5.21
N PHE A 150 -7.26 3.29 6.05
CA PHE A 150 -6.41 3.04 7.22
C PHE A 150 -4.95 2.81 6.81
N MET A 151 -4.70 1.94 5.84
CA MET A 151 -3.36 1.67 5.33
C MET A 151 -2.74 2.89 4.63
N LEU A 152 -3.54 3.72 3.95
CA LEU A 152 -3.11 5.03 3.44
C LEU A 152 -2.71 5.99 4.56
N GLY A 153 -3.38 5.92 5.71
CA GLY A 153 -2.98 6.60 6.94
C GLY A 153 -1.54 6.26 7.30
N CYS A 154 -1.22 4.96 7.43
CA CYS A 154 0.14 4.51 7.70
C CYS A 154 1.15 5.03 6.65
N PHE A 155 0.78 4.93 5.37
CA PHE A 155 1.60 5.38 4.24
C PHE A 155 1.89 6.89 4.28
N SER A 156 0.90 7.71 4.62
CA SER A 156 0.99 9.16 4.60
C SER A 156 1.96 9.78 5.62
N VAL A 157 2.47 8.98 6.57
CA VAL A 157 3.51 9.42 7.51
C VAL A 157 4.88 9.52 6.81
N PHE A 158 5.13 8.67 5.81
CA PHE A 158 6.39 8.62 5.09
C PHE A 158 6.35 9.31 3.73
N ALA A 159 5.16 9.57 3.20
CA ALA A 159 4.98 10.39 2.01
C ALA A 159 4.97 11.88 2.40
N PRO A 160 5.92 12.71 1.91
CA PRO A 160 6.05 14.12 2.28
C PRO A 160 5.01 15.02 1.62
N LEU A 161 3.72 14.72 1.85
CA LEU A 161 2.57 15.49 1.37
C LEU A 161 1.77 16.00 2.57
N ASP A 162 1.20 17.20 2.44
CA ASP A 162 0.41 17.82 3.50
C ASP A 162 -0.80 16.96 3.88
N ILE A 163 -1.02 16.80 5.18
CA ILE A 163 -2.12 16.01 5.74
C ILE A 163 -3.50 16.51 5.30
N GLU A 164 -3.67 17.82 5.12
CA GLU A 164 -4.95 18.40 4.70
C GLU A 164 -5.23 18.05 3.23
N VAL A 165 -4.21 17.95 2.39
CA VAL A 165 -4.35 17.50 0.99
C VAL A 165 -4.76 16.03 0.91
N TRP A 166 -4.26 15.19 1.83
CA TRP A 166 -4.73 13.81 1.97
C TRP A 166 -6.21 13.75 2.35
N LYS A 167 -6.60 14.48 3.40
CA LYS A 167 -7.98 14.51 3.90
C LYS A 167 -8.96 15.00 2.85
N GLU A 168 -8.57 16.00 2.07
CA GLU A 168 -9.37 16.51 0.96
C GLU A 168 -9.54 15.47 -0.15
N SER A 169 -8.44 14.84 -0.60
CA SER A 169 -8.47 13.80 -1.64
C SER A 169 -9.34 12.60 -1.23
N ILE A 170 -9.20 12.13 0.02
CA ILE A 170 -10.03 11.06 0.59
C ILE A 170 -11.50 11.49 0.58
N SER A 171 -11.81 12.71 1.06
CA SER A 171 -13.19 13.21 1.14
C SER A 171 -13.86 13.34 -0.23
N ARG A 172 -13.12 13.76 -1.26
CA ARG A 172 -13.62 13.84 -2.64
C ARG A 172 -13.97 12.48 -3.22
N ARG A 173 -13.21 11.44 -2.88
CA ARG A 173 -13.42 10.08 -3.38
C ARG A 173 -14.50 9.31 -2.62
N MET A 174 -14.76 9.68 -1.36
CA MET A 174 -15.74 9.00 -0.51
C MET A 174 -17.15 9.58 -0.63
N PRO A 175 -18.19 8.73 -0.68
CA PRO A 175 -19.58 9.15 -0.48
C PRO A 175 -19.73 9.88 0.86
N GLU A 176 -20.61 10.87 0.90
CA GLU A 176 -20.79 11.76 2.06
C GLU A 176 -20.99 11.00 3.39
N ASN A 177 -21.84 9.97 3.38
CA ASN A 177 -22.14 9.13 4.53
C ASN A 177 -20.97 8.22 4.98
N LEU A 178 -19.89 8.14 4.21
CA LEU A 178 -18.69 7.35 4.50
C LEU A 178 -17.45 8.22 4.75
N ARG A 179 -17.54 9.55 4.63
CA ARG A 179 -16.36 10.43 4.79
C ARG A 179 -15.78 10.36 6.19
N GLU A 180 -16.61 10.59 7.21
CA GLU A 180 -16.18 10.67 8.60
C GLU A 180 -15.45 9.41 9.08
N ILE A 181 -16.03 8.23 8.82
CA ILE A 181 -15.42 6.95 9.21
C ILE A 181 -14.11 6.69 8.47
N ASN A 182 -13.99 7.09 7.21
CA ASN A 182 -12.74 6.93 6.45
C ASN A 182 -11.67 7.94 6.90
N LEU A 183 -12.03 9.18 7.20
CA LEU A 183 -11.08 10.15 7.78
C LEU A 183 -10.59 9.69 9.16
N THR A 184 -11.48 9.14 9.98
CA THR A 184 -11.13 8.51 11.26
C THR A 184 -10.17 7.34 11.04
N ALA A 185 -10.44 6.49 10.05
CA ALA A 185 -9.55 5.38 9.69
C ALA A 185 -8.16 5.85 9.26
N PHE A 186 -8.10 6.90 8.42
CA PHE A 186 -6.85 7.52 7.98
C PHE A 186 -6.02 8.04 9.16
N GLU A 187 -6.63 8.80 10.06
CA GLU A 187 -5.94 9.33 11.24
C GLU A 187 -5.47 8.22 12.20
N ASN A 188 -6.27 7.17 12.37
CA ASN A 188 -5.87 6.01 13.18
C ASN A 188 -4.71 5.24 12.54
N GLY A 189 -4.67 5.12 11.21
CA GLY A 189 -3.53 4.55 10.50
C GLY A 189 -2.24 5.34 10.71
N ARG A 190 -2.32 6.67 10.65
CA ARG A 190 -1.18 7.55 10.97
C ARG A 190 -0.66 7.35 12.39
N LYS A 191 -1.55 7.19 13.37
CA LYS A 191 -1.17 6.94 14.77
C LYS A 191 -0.59 5.54 14.98
N GLU A 192 -1.16 4.52 14.32
CA GLU A 192 -0.72 3.14 14.47
C GLU A 192 0.74 2.96 14.04
N ILE A 193 1.11 3.50 12.87
CA ILE A 193 2.44 3.28 12.28
C ILE A 193 3.57 3.88 13.12
N GLU A 194 3.32 4.96 13.86
CA GLU A 194 4.28 5.59 14.78
C GLU A 194 4.60 4.69 16.00
N GLY A 195 3.65 3.83 16.40
CA GLY A 195 3.81 2.87 17.49
C GLY A 195 4.36 1.50 17.07
N VAL A 196 4.45 1.25 15.76
CA VAL A 196 4.86 -0.05 15.22
C VAL A 196 6.38 -0.15 15.21
N ARG A 197 6.90 -1.21 15.86
CA ARG A 197 8.31 -1.53 15.80
C ARG A 197 8.66 -2.11 14.43
N ILE A 198 9.75 -1.62 13.86
CA ILE A 198 10.37 -2.19 12.67
C ILE A 198 10.70 -3.66 12.96
N ARG A 199 10.24 -4.57 12.08
CA ARG A 199 10.45 -6.00 12.23
C ARG A 199 11.66 -6.48 11.47
#